data_AF-A0A9X3B1N3-F1
#
_entry.id   AF-A0A9X3B1N3-F1
#
_cell.length_a   1.000
_cell.length_b   1.000
_cell.length_c   1.000
_cell.angle_alpha   90.00
_cell.angle_beta   90.00
_cell.angle_gamma   90.00
#
_symmetry.space_group_name_H-M   'P 1'
#
loop_
_entity.id
_entity.type
_entity.pdbx_description
1 polymer ?
#
loop_
_entity_poly.entity_id
_entity_poly.type
_entity_poly.pdbx_seq_one_letter_code
_entity_poly.pdbx_strand_id
1 'polypeptide(L)'
;MKHTTLSQLPRLSLQKPVSKPSSPACNPADAFLFSWKQGVELSDCCYFGDGSHEGFKNASCRWDLRPNMRLILSKFDVLTERERVFLAAMVSFFNAEEGSNLLKQAGVKGLSDLGVLSHGQRDVIAGLIMHNHAW
;
A
#
# COMPACT_ATOMS: atom_id res chain seq x y z
N MET A 1 29.97 3.15 -50.54
CA MET A 1 29.52 2.97 -49.14
C MET A 1 28.29 3.85 -48.94
N LYS A 2 27.11 3.25 -48.74
CA LYS A 2 25.85 3.97 -48.57
C LYS A 2 25.67 4.24 -47.08
N HIS A 3 25.71 5.50 -46.66
CA HIS A 3 25.41 5.87 -45.27
C HIS A 3 23.89 5.88 -45.09
N THR A 4 23.40 4.91 -44.32
CA THR A 4 22.02 4.78 -43.88
C THR A 4 21.66 5.94 -42.94
N THR A 5 20.73 6.78 -43.38
CA THR A 5 20.13 7.85 -42.57
C THR A 5 19.31 7.24 -41.44
N LEU A 6 19.73 7.44 -40.19
CA LEU A 6 18.94 7.15 -38.99
C LEU A 6 17.71 8.06 -38.97
N SER A 7 16.54 7.47 -39.18
CA SER A 7 15.24 8.08 -39.04
C SER A 7 15.04 8.59 -37.61
N GLN A 8 15.01 9.91 -37.46
CA GLN A 8 14.64 10.58 -36.21
C GLN A 8 13.15 10.30 -35.92
N LEU A 9 12.89 9.63 -34.80
CA LEU A 9 11.54 9.49 -34.25
C LEU A 9 10.97 10.90 -33.95
N PRO A 10 9.70 11.18 -34.29
CA PRO A 10 9.08 12.46 -33.95
C PRO A 10 9.06 12.64 -32.43
N ARG A 11 9.65 13.74 -31.94
CA ARG A 11 9.41 14.21 -30.56
C ARG A 11 7.93 14.56 -30.45
N LEU A 12 7.13 13.61 -29.98
CA LEU A 12 5.82 13.91 -29.40
C LEU A 12 6.06 14.97 -28.32
N SER A 13 5.57 16.18 -28.58
CA SER A 13 5.45 17.25 -27.61
C SER A 13 4.81 16.67 -26.36
N LEU A 14 5.56 16.64 -25.24
CA LEU A 14 5.02 16.36 -23.91
C LEU A 14 3.75 17.20 -23.75
N GLN A 15 2.60 16.53 -23.80
CA GLN A 15 1.32 17.15 -23.51
C GLN A 15 1.46 17.80 -22.13
N LYS A 16 1.08 19.08 -22.03
CA LYS A 16 0.97 19.79 -20.75
C LYS A 16 0.28 18.84 -19.76
N PRO A 17 0.80 18.68 -18.53
CA PRO A 17 0.15 17.83 -17.55
C PRO A 17 -1.30 18.27 -17.43
N VAL A 18 -2.21 17.30 -17.58
CA VAL A 18 -3.64 17.47 -17.40
C VAL A 18 -3.82 18.25 -16.10
N SER A 19 -4.44 19.43 -16.20
CA SER A 19 -4.71 20.30 -15.05
C SER A 19 -5.38 19.45 -13.98
N LYS A 20 -4.67 19.26 -12.86
CA LYS A 20 -5.18 18.52 -11.70
C LYS A 20 -6.55 19.11 -11.33
N PRO A 21 -7.65 18.34 -11.36
CA PRO A 21 -8.91 18.85 -10.83
C PRO A 21 -8.67 19.23 -9.37
N SER A 22 -9.03 20.46 -9.04
CA SER A 22 -8.93 21.02 -7.69
C SER A 22 -9.99 20.36 -6.81
N SER A 23 -9.76 19.11 -6.42
CA SER A 23 -10.41 18.55 -5.24
C SER A 23 -9.96 19.38 -4.03
N PRO A 24 -10.82 19.58 -3.01
CA PRO A 24 -10.34 20.07 -1.73
C PRO A 24 -9.24 19.10 -1.30
N ALA A 25 -8.00 19.55 -1.33
CA ALA A 25 -6.87 18.69 -1.06
C ALA A 25 -6.98 18.30 0.42
N CYS A 26 -7.57 17.15 0.72
CA CYS A 26 -7.37 16.49 2.00
C CYS A 26 -5.87 16.50 2.25
N ASN A 27 -5.46 16.93 3.44
CA ASN A 27 -4.07 16.88 3.86
C ASN A 27 -3.52 15.48 3.52
N PRO A 28 -2.35 15.33 2.86
CA PRO A 28 -1.83 14.02 2.49
C PRO A 28 -1.74 13.04 3.68
N ALA A 29 -1.52 13.55 4.90
CA ALA A 29 -1.58 12.75 6.12
C ALA A 29 -2.98 12.18 6.40
N ASP A 30 -4.04 12.96 6.19
CA ASP A 30 -5.43 12.52 6.34
C ASP A 30 -5.79 11.49 5.27
N ALA A 31 -5.33 11.69 4.03
CA ALA A 31 -5.56 10.75 2.94
C ALA A 31 -4.81 9.42 3.15
N PHE A 32 -3.59 9.47 3.70
CA PHE A 32 -2.86 8.29 4.16
C PHE A 32 -3.63 7.59 5.29
N LEU A 33 -4.03 8.32 6.33
CA LEU A 33 -4.74 7.74 7.48
C LEU A 33 -6.07 7.11 7.06
N PHE A 34 -6.80 7.74 6.14
CA PHE A 34 -8.01 7.17 5.55
C PHE A 34 -7.71 5.81 4.91
N SER A 35 -6.73 5.77 4.00
CA SER A 35 -6.32 4.51 3.33
C SER A 35 -5.81 3.48 4.33
N TRP A 36 -5.08 3.91 5.35
CA TRP A 36 -4.58 3.07 6.44
C TRP A 36 -5.71 2.42 7.23
N LYS A 37 -6.72 3.19 7.66
CA LYS A 37 -7.89 2.66 8.38
C LYS A 37 -8.70 1.68 7.51
N GLN A 38 -8.90 1.99 6.23
CA GLN A 38 -9.54 1.04 5.31
C GLN A 38 -8.75 -0.27 5.21
N GLY A 39 -7.42 -0.21 5.15
CA GLY A 39 -6.58 -1.40 5.11
C GLY A 39 -6.59 -2.21 6.40
N VAL A 40 -6.63 -1.54 7.55
CA VAL A 40 -6.77 -2.19 8.86
C VAL A 40 -8.11 -2.90 8.98
N GLU A 41 -9.20 -2.28 8.54
CA GLU A 41 -10.53 -2.89 8.54
C GLU A 41 -10.57 -4.13 7.63
N LEU A 42 -10.03 -4.03 6.41
CA LEU A 42 -9.97 -5.16 5.46
C LEU A 42 -9.04 -6.30 5.91
N SER A 43 -8.09 -6.03 6.81
CA SER A 43 -7.16 -7.03 7.35
C SER A 43 -7.62 -7.64 8.67
N ASP A 44 -8.73 -7.18 9.23
CA ASP A 44 -9.13 -7.28 10.64
C ASP A 44 -8.30 -6.39 11.58
N CYS A 45 -9.00 -5.54 12.33
CA CYS A 45 -8.42 -4.64 13.32
C CYS A 45 -7.63 -5.36 14.43
N CYS A 46 -7.88 -6.65 14.68
CA CYS A 46 -7.17 -7.40 15.71
C CYS A 46 -5.64 -7.44 15.50
N TYR A 47 -5.17 -7.31 14.26
CA TYR A 47 -3.75 -7.26 13.92
C TYR A 47 -3.08 -5.90 14.14
N PHE A 48 -3.81 -4.87 14.58
CA PHE A 48 -3.31 -3.50 14.67
C PHE A 48 -3.66 -2.83 15.99
N GLY A 49 -2.83 -1.90 16.44
CA GLY A 49 -3.04 -1.15 17.67
C GLY A 49 -3.11 -2.05 18.90
N ASP A 50 -4.17 -1.88 19.69
CA ASP A 50 -4.53 -2.73 20.82
C ASP A 50 -5.40 -3.95 20.42
N GLY A 51 -5.73 -4.07 19.14
CA GLY A 51 -6.59 -5.11 18.57
C GLY A 51 -8.09 -4.89 18.83
N SER A 52 -8.50 -3.74 19.35
CA SER A 52 -9.89 -3.45 19.69
C SER A 52 -10.59 -2.60 18.61
N HIS A 53 -11.90 -2.83 18.46
CA HIS A 53 -12.73 -2.00 17.57
C HIS A 53 -12.82 -0.55 18.05
N GLU A 54 -12.74 -0.32 19.36
CA GLU A 54 -12.74 1.02 19.95
C GLU A 54 -11.45 1.77 19.63
N GLY A 55 -10.30 1.11 19.82
CA GLY A 55 -8.99 1.62 19.41
C GLY A 55 -8.95 1.95 17.92
N PHE A 56 -9.51 1.08 17.07
CA PHE A 56 -9.66 1.35 15.64
C PHE A 56 -10.49 2.60 15.32
N LYS A 57 -11.66 2.74 15.96
CA LYS A 57 -12.53 3.91 15.74
C LYS A 57 -11.83 5.20 16.16
N ASN A 58 -11.20 5.19 17.34
CA ASN A 58 -10.56 6.36 17.95
C ASN A 58 -9.17 6.69 17.38
N ALA A 59 -8.59 5.81 16.56
CA ALA A 59 -7.29 6.05 15.93
C ALA A 59 -7.28 7.35 15.12
N SER A 60 -6.32 8.21 15.47
CA SER A 60 -6.11 9.56 14.95
C SER A 60 -4.82 9.68 14.11
N CYS A 61 -3.95 8.67 14.19
CA CYS A 61 -2.75 8.57 13.37
C CYS A 61 -2.39 7.10 13.11
N ARG A 62 -1.43 6.87 12.21
CA ARG A 62 -0.98 5.49 11.87
C ARG A 62 -0.38 4.74 13.05
N TRP A 63 0.20 5.43 14.03
CA TRP A 63 0.85 4.84 15.19
C TRP A 63 -0.13 4.22 16.18
N ASP A 64 -1.35 4.77 16.25
CA ASP A 64 -2.45 4.20 17.03
C ASP A 64 -2.83 2.82 16.52
N LEU A 65 -2.62 2.59 15.22
CA LEU A 65 -2.87 1.35 14.50
C LEU A 65 -1.57 0.69 14.04
N ARG A 66 -0.52 0.73 14.88
CA ARG A 66 0.72 0.00 14.60
C ARG A 66 0.45 -1.51 14.45
N PRO A 67 1.09 -2.23 13.50
CA PRO A 67 0.93 -3.68 13.39
C PRO A 67 1.38 -4.41 14.67
N ASN A 68 0.58 -5.36 15.14
CA ASN A 68 0.89 -6.24 16.24
C ASN A 68 1.71 -7.44 15.72
N MET A 69 3.01 -7.22 15.52
CA MET A 69 3.89 -8.23 14.91
C MET A 69 3.87 -9.57 15.65
N ARG A 70 3.72 -9.57 16.98
CA ARG A 70 3.61 -10.80 17.76
C ARG A 70 2.38 -11.63 17.34
N LEU A 71 1.22 -11.00 17.21
CA LEU A 71 0.01 -11.68 16.76
C LEU A 71 0.11 -12.08 15.30
N ILE A 72 0.55 -11.17 14.43
CA ILE A 72 0.71 -11.40 12.99
C ILE A 72 1.57 -12.64 12.76
N LEU A 73 2.78 -12.69 13.32
CA LEU A 73 3.69 -13.83 13.16
C LEU A 73 3.09 -15.15 13.68
N SER A 74 2.34 -15.11 14.78
CA SER A 74 1.69 -16.32 15.32
C SER A 74 0.53 -16.86 14.48
N LYS A 75 -0.04 -16.03 13.59
CA LYS A 75 -1.20 -16.37 12.76
C LYS A 75 -0.87 -16.45 11.27
N PHE A 76 0.29 -15.95 10.87
CA PHE A 76 0.60 -15.73 9.46
C PHE A 76 0.46 -17.00 8.61
N ASP A 77 0.93 -18.14 9.10
CA ASP A 77 0.91 -19.40 8.34
C ASP A 77 -0.48 -20.02 8.17
N VAL A 78 -1.49 -19.61 8.94
CA VAL A 78 -2.87 -20.09 8.80
C VAL A 78 -3.75 -19.16 7.96
N LEU A 79 -3.23 -18.00 7.57
CA LEU A 79 -3.91 -17.08 6.66
C LEU A 79 -3.88 -17.61 5.22
N THR A 80 -4.91 -17.25 4.44
CA THR A 80 -4.90 -17.50 3.01
C THR A 80 -3.78 -16.73 2.31
N GLU A 81 -3.39 -17.15 1.10
CA GLU A 81 -2.37 -16.45 0.31
C GLU A 81 -2.68 -14.95 0.15
N ARG A 82 -3.91 -14.61 -0.26
CA ARG A 82 -4.34 -13.22 -0.42
C ARG A 82 -4.24 -12.42 0.88
N GLU A 83 -4.66 -12.99 2.00
CA GLU A 83 -4.58 -12.33 3.32
C GLU A 83 -3.12 -12.10 3.73
N ARG A 84 -2.24 -13.09 3.54
CA ARG A 84 -0.81 -12.94 3.81
C ARG A 84 -0.19 -11.83 2.98
N VAL A 85 -0.45 -11.80 1.66
CA VAL A 85 0.06 -10.76 0.77
C VAL A 85 -0.45 -9.39 1.18
N PHE A 86 -1.75 -9.26 1.49
CA PHE A 86 -2.33 -7.98 1.89
C PHE A 86 -1.79 -7.48 3.22
N LEU A 87 -1.79 -8.33 4.25
CA LEU A 87 -1.30 -8.00 5.58
C LEU A 87 0.19 -7.66 5.55
N ALA A 88 1.00 -8.41 4.80
CA ALA A 88 2.42 -8.11 4.61
C ALA A 88 2.63 -6.76 3.90
N ALA A 89 1.83 -6.45 2.87
CA ALA A 89 1.87 -5.16 2.20
C ALA A 89 1.51 -4.01 3.18
N MET A 90 0.46 -4.17 4.00
CA MET A 90 0.10 -3.22 5.05
C MET A 90 1.25 -2.99 6.04
N VAL A 91 1.87 -4.06 6.54
CA VAL A 91 3.04 -3.96 7.44
C VAL A 91 4.17 -3.19 6.78
N SER A 92 4.41 -3.34 5.46
CA SER A 92 5.51 -2.67 4.77
C SER A 92 5.39 -1.15 4.70
N PHE A 93 4.16 -0.60 4.70
CA PHE A 93 3.92 0.85 4.81
C PHE A 93 4.16 1.39 6.23
N PHE A 94 4.20 0.53 7.25
CA PHE A 94 4.54 0.91 8.61
C PHE A 94 6.03 0.69 8.90
N ASN A 95 6.54 -0.51 8.59
CA ASN A 95 7.94 -0.91 8.71
C ASN A 95 8.34 -1.72 7.47
N ALA A 96 9.16 -1.11 6.61
CA ALA A 96 9.56 -1.69 5.33
C ALA A 96 10.35 -3.00 5.47
N GLU A 97 11.14 -3.16 6.53
CA GLU A 97 11.95 -4.37 6.75
C GLU A 97 11.08 -5.56 7.14
N GLU A 98 10.26 -5.40 8.18
CA GLU A 98 9.32 -6.43 8.63
C GLU A 98 8.32 -6.81 7.53
N GLY A 99 7.77 -5.81 6.84
CA GLY A 99 6.83 -6.04 5.74
C GLY A 99 7.50 -6.75 4.56
N SER A 100 8.75 -6.41 4.22
CA SER A 100 9.51 -7.10 3.17
C SER A 100 9.76 -8.57 3.52
N ASN A 101 10.05 -8.87 4.78
CA ASN A 101 10.22 -10.25 5.23
C ASN A 101 8.91 -11.05 5.13
N LEU A 102 7.79 -10.48 5.56
CA LEU A 102 6.48 -11.11 5.43
C LEU A 102 6.07 -11.28 3.96
N LEU A 103 6.35 -10.32 3.09
CA LEU A 103 6.07 -10.42 1.65
C LEU A 103 6.83 -11.58 1.02
N LYS A 104 8.12 -11.75 1.36
CA LYS A 104 8.93 -12.90 0.92
C LYS A 104 8.35 -14.22 1.44
N GLN A 105 7.94 -14.27 2.71
CA GLN A 105 7.30 -15.46 3.30
C GLN A 105 5.95 -15.77 2.62
N ALA A 106 5.22 -14.76 2.18
CA ALA A 106 3.99 -14.89 1.39
C ALA A 106 4.25 -15.28 -0.08
N GLY A 107 5.51 -15.42 -0.51
CA GLY A 107 5.87 -15.80 -1.89
C GLY A 107 5.91 -14.64 -2.89
N VAL A 108 5.80 -13.39 -2.44
CA VAL A 108 5.88 -12.20 -3.30
C VAL A 108 7.31 -11.96 -3.74
N LYS A 109 7.51 -11.91 -5.06
CA LYS A 109 8.80 -11.64 -5.72
C LYS A 109 8.83 -10.24 -6.33
N GLY A 110 7.68 -9.67 -6.67
CA GLY A 110 7.57 -8.33 -7.20
C GLY A 110 6.14 -7.80 -7.26
N LEU A 111 5.98 -6.60 -7.81
CA LEU A 111 4.68 -5.90 -7.86
C LEU A 111 3.59 -6.65 -8.64
N SER A 112 3.97 -7.46 -9.64
CA SER A 112 3.01 -8.29 -10.40
C SER A 112 2.26 -9.28 -9.53
N ASP A 113 2.87 -9.74 -8.43
CA ASP A 113 2.28 -10.76 -7.55
C ASP A 113 1.17 -10.18 -6.66
N LEU A 114 1.05 -8.85 -6.58
CA LEU A 114 -0.08 -8.18 -5.92
C LEU A 114 -1.41 -8.34 -6.71
N GLY A 115 -1.39 -8.98 -7.88
CA GLY A 115 -2.57 -9.32 -8.65
C GLY A 115 -3.57 -10.22 -7.90
N VAL A 116 -3.11 -10.98 -6.90
CA VAL A 116 -3.96 -11.84 -6.04
C VAL A 116 -4.91 -11.05 -5.13
N LEU A 117 -4.61 -9.78 -4.87
CA LEU A 117 -5.43 -8.90 -4.04
C LEU A 117 -6.80 -8.61 -4.67
N SER A 118 -7.82 -8.40 -3.84
CA SER A 118 -9.12 -7.93 -4.31
C SER A 118 -9.02 -6.49 -4.83
N HIS A 119 -10.06 -6.02 -5.54
CA HIS A 119 -10.09 -4.63 -6.00
C HIS A 119 -9.98 -3.64 -4.84
N GLY A 120 -10.77 -3.82 -3.78
CA GLY A 120 -10.72 -2.95 -2.60
C GLY A 120 -9.37 -2.97 -1.87
N GLN A 121 -8.72 -4.13 -1.81
CA GLN A 121 -7.35 -4.24 -1.28
C GLN A 121 -6.35 -3.48 -2.14
N ARG A 122 -6.44 -3.59 -3.48
CA ARG A 122 -5.58 -2.84 -4.39
C ARG A 122 -5.82 -1.33 -4.31
N ASP A 123 -7.06 -0.89 -4.12
CA ASP A 123 -7.38 0.52 -3.94
C ASP A 123 -6.76 1.08 -2.66
N VAL A 124 -6.78 0.30 -1.57
CA VAL A 124 -6.06 0.64 -0.33
C VAL A 124 -4.56 0.76 -0.59
N ILE A 125 -3.94 -0.24 -1.20
CA ILE A 125 -2.49 -0.20 -1.47
C ILE A 125 -2.14 0.98 -2.39
N ALA A 126 -2.95 1.27 -3.41
CA ALA A 126 -2.76 2.43 -4.26
C ALA A 126 -2.90 3.75 -3.48
N GLY A 127 -3.91 3.87 -2.62
CA GLY A 127 -4.08 5.03 -1.74
C GLY A 127 -2.88 5.24 -0.80
N LEU A 128 -2.37 4.15 -0.21
CA LEU A 128 -1.15 4.18 0.59
C LEU A 128 0.05 4.63 -0.26
N ILE A 129 0.30 4.07 -1.45
CA ILE A 129 1.40 4.50 -2.34
C ILE A 129 1.29 6.00 -2.67
N MET A 130 0.09 6.47 -3.03
CA MET A 130 -0.14 7.85 -3.47
C MET A 130 0.07 8.88 -2.35
N HIS A 131 -0.13 8.48 -1.10
CA HIS A 131 -0.09 9.37 0.07
C HIS A 131 1.02 9.03 1.06
N ASN A 132 1.85 8.02 0.77
CA ASN A 132 3.06 7.70 1.49
C ASN A 132 4.16 8.70 1.10
N HIS A 133 3.98 9.94 1.52
CA HIS A 133 5.05 10.91 1.48
C HIS A 133 6.04 10.55 2.59
N ALA A 134 7.32 10.45 2.23
CA ALA A 134 8.39 10.20 3.18
C ALA A 134 8.29 11.21 4.33
N TRP A 135 8.12 10.67 5.53
CA TRP A 135 8.35 11.38 6.79
C TRP A 135 9.84 11.29 7.11
#